data_AF-A0A955AU35-F1
#
_entry.id   AF-A0A955AU35-F1
#
_cell.length_a   1.000
_cell.length_b   1.000
_cell.length_c   1.000
_cell.angle_alpha   90.00
_cell.angle_beta   90.00
_cell.angle_gamma   90.00
#
_symmetry.space_group_name_H-M   'P 1'
#
loop_
_entity.id
_entity.type
_entity.pdbx_description
1 polymer ?
#
loop_
_entity_poly.entity_id
_entity_poly.type
_entity_poly.pdbx_seq_one_letter_code
_entity_poly.pdbx_strand_id
1 'polypeptide(L)'
;MSNLLRKSTFHTLWFAILTSMVVGCRSPYMADRGAAVGGLAGAGLGAAIGHEKGNTLAGSAIGGALGAITGAAVGSGMDEIDQRNQQRIEESLGRRLHGATTIHDTVAMSQAGVGDEIILNHVQTHGFAGTLTANDIIEMKRQGVSDQVLQGIQNAGLQSNSPAVVQVPVAPAPTPVIVEEHYYARPMHYWHGRPHPRYARPPRRPGVSWGVSFHN
;
A
#
# COMPACT_ATOMS: atom_id res chain seq x y z
N MET A 1 -27.87 8.57 -49.88
CA MET A 1 -28.06 8.33 -48.43
C MET A 1 -27.05 7.34 -47.80
N SER A 2 -26.13 6.72 -48.56
CA SER A 2 -25.15 5.74 -48.05
C SER A 2 -23.87 6.32 -47.40
N ASN A 3 -23.47 7.55 -47.74
CA ASN A 3 -22.22 8.14 -47.25
C ASN A 3 -22.30 8.73 -45.82
N LEU A 4 -23.49 9.02 -45.30
CA LEU A 4 -23.69 9.61 -43.97
C LEU A 4 -23.66 8.55 -42.85
N LEU A 5 -24.17 7.34 -43.12
CA LEU A 5 -24.14 6.21 -42.18
C LEU A 5 -22.71 5.69 -41.95
N ARG A 6 -21.87 5.64 -42.99
CA ARG A 6 -20.46 5.22 -42.91
C ARG A 6 -19.55 6.20 -42.18
N LYS A 7 -19.90 7.49 -42.17
CA LYS A 7 -19.12 8.55 -41.50
C LYS A 7 -19.39 8.57 -39.98
N SER A 8 -20.62 8.25 -39.57
CA SER A 8 -21.05 8.16 -38.17
C SER A 8 -20.46 6.92 -37.46
N THR A 9 -20.45 5.76 -38.13
CA THR A 9 -19.85 4.53 -37.58
C THR A 9 -18.32 4.61 -37.43
N PHE A 10 -17.64 5.38 -38.29
CA PHE A 10 -16.21 5.65 -38.14
C PHE A 10 -15.90 6.54 -36.92
N HIS A 11 -16.74 7.53 -36.63
CA HIS A 11 -16.56 8.38 -35.44
C HIS A 11 -16.84 7.64 -34.15
N THR A 12 -17.86 6.77 -34.10
CA THR A 12 -18.14 5.95 -32.91
C THR A 12 -17.06 4.91 -32.66
N LEU A 13 -16.52 4.26 -33.72
CA LEU A 13 -15.37 3.36 -33.59
C LEU A 13 -14.11 4.08 -33.13
N TRP A 14 -13.83 5.28 -33.66
CA TRP A 14 -12.69 6.09 -33.21
C TRP A 14 -12.83 6.52 -31.75
N PHE A 15 -14.02 6.95 -31.34
CA PHE A 15 -14.30 7.35 -29.97
C PHE A 15 -14.22 6.17 -28.99
N ALA A 16 -14.67 4.98 -29.40
CA ALA A 16 -14.58 3.74 -28.62
C ALA A 16 -13.13 3.24 -28.47
N ILE A 17 -12.30 3.34 -29.52
CA ILE A 17 -10.86 3.02 -29.46
C ILE A 17 -10.12 4.01 -28.55
N LEU A 18 -10.44 5.30 -28.64
CA LEU A 18 -9.84 6.34 -27.81
C LEU A 18 -10.19 6.16 -26.31
N THR A 19 -11.43 5.78 -26.01
CA THR A 19 -11.86 5.48 -24.63
C THR A 19 -11.26 4.19 -24.08
N SER A 20 -11.05 3.17 -24.93
CA SER A 20 -10.37 1.93 -24.54
C SER A 20 -8.91 2.17 -24.10
N MET A 21 -8.18 3.09 -24.75
CA MET A 21 -6.81 3.44 -24.35
C MET A 21 -6.74 4.16 -22.99
N VAL A 22 -7.76 4.90 -22.58
CA VAL A 22 -7.79 5.60 -21.28
C VAL A 22 -8.02 4.64 -20.12
N VAL A 23 -8.72 3.52 -20.35
CA VAL A 23 -9.00 2.49 -19.33
C VAL A 23 -7.98 1.33 -19.38
N GLY A 24 -7.26 1.17 -20.50
CA GLY A 24 -6.43 0.00 -20.82
C GLY A 24 -5.03 -0.07 -20.19
N CYS A 25 -4.50 0.99 -19.61
CA CYS A 25 -3.16 0.98 -18.98
C CYS A 25 -3.21 0.85 -17.45
N ARG A 26 -4.12 0.02 -16.92
CA ARG A 26 -4.20 -0.21 -15.47
C ARG A 26 -3.17 -1.28 -15.08
N SER A 27 -1.93 -0.86 -14.90
CA SER A 27 -0.87 -1.76 -14.42
C SER A 27 -1.27 -2.40 -13.08
N PRO A 28 -1.02 -3.71 -12.87
CA PRO A 28 -1.22 -4.35 -11.58
C PRO A 28 -0.20 -3.88 -10.53
N TYR A 29 0.93 -3.31 -10.96
CA TYR A 29 2.00 -2.85 -10.09
C TYR A 29 1.69 -1.46 -9.51
N MET A 30 1.92 -1.32 -8.21
CA MET A 30 1.79 -0.07 -7.47
C MET A 30 2.87 0.93 -7.84
N ALA A 31 4.07 0.48 -8.25
CA ALA A 31 5.12 1.32 -8.82
C ALA A 31 4.62 2.11 -10.03
N ASP A 32 3.99 1.44 -11.00
CA ASP A 32 3.48 2.09 -12.21
C ASP A 32 2.34 3.07 -11.92
N ARG A 33 1.44 2.70 -10.99
CA ARG A 33 0.35 3.58 -10.56
C ARG A 33 0.88 4.80 -9.83
N GLY A 34 1.85 4.60 -8.94
CA GLY A 34 2.56 5.67 -8.25
C GLY A 34 3.27 6.60 -9.23
N ALA A 35 3.96 6.03 -10.22
CA ALA A 35 4.62 6.79 -11.28
C ALA A 35 3.63 7.62 -12.10
N ALA A 36 2.49 7.02 -12.48
CA ALA A 36 1.46 7.72 -13.24
C ALA A 36 0.82 8.85 -12.43
N VAL A 37 0.39 8.58 -11.19
CA VAL A 37 -0.24 9.59 -10.32
C VAL A 37 0.75 10.68 -9.94
N GLY A 38 1.95 10.31 -9.52
CA GLY A 38 3.01 11.23 -9.18
C GLY A 38 3.46 12.06 -10.38
N GLY A 39 3.56 11.46 -11.56
CA GLY A 39 3.92 12.15 -12.80
C GLY A 39 2.85 13.14 -13.26
N LEU A 40 1.57 12.77 -13.21
CA LEU A 40 0.48 13.70 -13.54
C LEU A 40 0.38 14.84 -12.53
N ALA A 41 0.46 14.55 -11.23
CA ALA A 41 0.42 15.56 -10.19
C ALA A 41 1.63 16.50 -10.28
N GLY A 42 2.83 15.93 -10.43
CA GLY A 42 4.08 16.68 -10.59
C GLY A 42 4.10 17.52 -11.86
N ALA A 43 3.56 17.02 -12.97
CA ALA A 43 3.43 17.78 -14.20
C ALA A 43 2.45 18.96 -14.05
N GLY A 44 1.33 18.77 -13.35
CA GLY A 44 0.38 19.84 -13.08
C GLY A 44 0.98 20.96 -12.23
N LEU A 45 1.65 20.59 -11.12
CA LEU A 45 2.35 21.54 -10.25
C LEU A 45 3.51 22.23 -10.97
N GLY A 46 4.31 21.46 -11.71
CA GLY A 46 5.42 21.98 -12.49
C GLY A 46 4.97 22.92 -13.61
N ALA A 47 3.84 22.66 -14.25
CA ALA A 47 3.24 23.55 -15.23
C ALA A 47 2.86 24.89 -14.61
N ALA A 48 2.20 24.88 -13.45
CA ALA A 48 1.78 26.09 -12.75
C ALA A 48 2.97 26.99 -12.39
N ILE A 49 4.04 26.41 -11.84
CA ILE A 49 5.26 27.15 -11.47
C ILE A 49 6.02 27.62 -12.74
N GLY A 50 6.10 26.76 -13.76
CA GLY A 50 6.75 27.09 -15.03
C GLY A 50 6.04 28.20 -15.80
N HIS A 51 4.73 28.37 -15.58
CA HIS A 51 3.93 29.39 -16.24
C HIS A 51 4.40 30.82 -15.91
N GLU A 52 4.81 31.08 -14.67
CA GLU A 52 5.29 32.41 -14.26
C GLU A 52 6.59 32.81 -14.96
N LYS A 53 7.39 31.83 -15.39
CA LYS A 53 8.64 32.05 -16.13
C LYS A 53 8.49 31.91 -17.64
N GLY A 54 7.26 31.82 -18.15
CA GLY A 54 6.96 31.67 -19.57
C GLY A 54 7.30 30.29 -20.14
N ASN A 55 7.51 29.27 -19.30
CA ASN A 55 7.91 27.93 -19.71
C ASN A 55 7.13 26.83 -18.98
N THR A 56 5.81 26.80 -19.23
CA THR A 56 4.88 25.77 -18.75
C THR A 56 5.31 24.36 -19.14
N LEU A 57 5.80 24.17 -20.37
CA LEU A 57 6.18 22.85 -20.89
C LEU A 57 7.43 22.31 -20.19
N ALA A 58 8.46 23.12 -19.99
CA ALA A 58 9.63 22.66 -19.25
C ALA A 58 9.29 22.39 -17.78
N GLY A 59 8.47 23.25 -17.17
CA GLY A 59 8.00 23.04 -15.80
C GLY A 59 7.22 21.73 -15.64
N SER A 60 6.30 21.44 -16.57
CA SER A 60 5.51 20.21 -16.54
C SER A 60 6.34 18.97 -16.82
N ALA A 61 7.30 19.03 -17.75
CA ALA A 61 8.18 17.91 -18.05
C ALA A 61 9.09 17.56 -16.86
N ILE A 62 9.68 18.57 -16.21
CA ILE A 62 10.55 18.37 -15.05
C ILE A 62 9.73 17.88 -13.85
N GLY A 63 8.62 18.55 -13.55
CA GLY A 63 7.75 18.16 -12.44
C GLY A 63 7.15 16.76 -12.64
N GLY A 64 6.78 16.43 -13.88
CA GLY A 64 6.27 15.11 -14.22
C GLY A 64 7.31 14.01 -14.11
N ALA A 65 8.54 14.25 -14.59
CA ALA A 65 9.62 13.28 -14.44
C ALA A 65 9.97 13.02 -12.95
N LEU A 66 10.12 14.10 -12.17
CA LEU A 66 10.42 13.99 -10.74
C LEU A 66 9.29 13.32 -9.96
N GLY A 67 8.04 13.70 -10.25
CA GLY A 67 6.85 13.11 -9.63
C GLY A 67 6.70 11.63 -9.99
N ALA A 68 7.00 11.25 -11.23
CA ALA A 68 6.95 9.87 -11.67
C ALA A 68 8.02 9.00 -10.99
N ILE A 69 9.27 9.46 -10.91
CA ILE A 69 10.35 8.73 -10.22
C ILE A 69 10.01 8.57 -8.74
N THR A 70 9.55 9.64 -8.09
CA THR A 70 9.19 9.62 -6.67
C THR A 70 8.02 8.68 -6.41
N GLY A 71 6.97 8.77 -7.24
CA GLY A 71 5.81 7.89 -7.14
C GLY A 71 6.14 6.41 -7.41
N ALA A 72 7.02 6.14 -8.39
CA ALA A 72 7.51 4.80 -8.68
C ALA A 72 8.27 4.19 -7.49
N ALA A 73 9.16 4.97 -6.87
CA ALA A 73 9.94 4.52 -5.71
C ALA A 73 9.02 4.14 -4.54
N VAL A 74 8.03 4.97 -4.21
CA VAL A 74 7.05 4.67 -3.15
C VAL A 74 6.21 3.45 -3.50
N GLY A 75 5.75 3.34 -4.75
CA GLY A 75 4.95 2.20 -5.20
C GLY A 75 5.73 0.88 -5.20
N SER A 76 7.03 0.91 -5.52
CA SER A 76 7.88 -0.28 -5.54
C SER A 76 8.02 -0.95 -4.16
N GLY A 77 8.04 -0.16 -3.09
CA GLY A 77 8.04 -0.70 -1.72
C GLY A 77 6.71 -1.38 -1.37
N MET A 78 5.59 -0.87 -1.89
CA MET A 78 4.27 -1.49 -1.69
C MET A 78 4.12 -2.77 -2.49
N ASP A 79 4.65 -2.82 -3.73
CA ASP A 79 4.69 -4.04 -4.54
C ASP A 79 5.46 -5.16 -3.83
N GLU A 80 6.59 -4.85 -3.20
CA GLU A 80 7.36 -5.84 -2.45
C GLU A 80 6.61 -6.35 -1.19
N ILE A 81 5.87 -5.46 -0.51
CA ILE A 81 5.01 -5.86 0.62
C ILE A 81 3.90 -6.78 0.15
N ASP A 82 3.24 -6.47 -0.96
CA ASP A 82 2.17 -7.28 -1.53
C ASP A 82 2.68 -8.65 -1.97
N GLN A 83 3.84 -8.70 -2.62
CA GLN A 83 4.50 -9.97 -2.99
C GLN A 83 4.85 -10.80 -1.77
N ARG A 84 5.46 -10.20 -0.74
CA ARG A 84 5.80 -10.90 0.51
C ARG A 84 4.55 -11.36 1.26
N ASN A 85 3.48 -10.58 1.24
CA ASN A 85 2.22 -10.96 1.87
C ASN A 85 1.57 -12.14 1.14
N GLN A 86 1.56 -12.14 -0.19
CA GLN A 86 1.07 -13.27 -0.97
C GLN A 86 1.84 -14.56 -0.65
N GLN A 87 3.18 -14.49 -0.62
CA GLN A 87 4.03 -15.62 -0.24
C GLN A 87 3.71 -16.12 1.17
N ARG A 88 3.58 -15.23 2.16
CA ARG A 88 3.22 -15.60 3.54
C ARG A 88 1.83 -16.24 3.63
N ILE A 89 0.87 -15.75 2.85
CA ILE A 89 -0.49 -16.32 2.82
C ILE A 89 -0.44 -17.73 2.25
N GLU A 90 0.25 -17.94 1.13
CA GLU A 90 0.43 -19.26 0.51
C GLU A 90 1.13 -20.24 1.45
N GLU A 91 2.22 -19.82 2.12
CA GLU A 91 2.90 -20.63 3.13
C GLU A 91 2.01 -20.97 4.33
N SER A 92 1.16 -20.02 4.75
CA SER A 92 0.23 -20.22 5.86
C SER A 92 -0.89 -21.19 5.47
N LEU A 93 -1.35 -21.13 4.22
CA LEU A 93 -2.38 -22.01 3.68
C LEU A 93 -1.83 -23.44 3.48
N GLY A 94 -0.62 -23.57 2.93
CA GLY A 94 0.07 -24.85 2.80
C GLY A 94 0.26 -25.53 4.15
N ARG A 95 0.73 -24.81 5.17
CA ARG A 95 0.89 -25.36 6.53
C ARG A 95 -0.44 -25.78 7.18
N ARG A 96 -1.53 -25.04 6.95
CA ARG A 96 -2.86 -25.41 7.48
C ARG A 96 -3.39 -26.72 6.89
N LEU A 97 -3.03 -27.05 5.66
CA LEU A 97 -3.47 -28.29 5.02
C LEU A 97 -2.66 -29.51 5.49
N HIS A 98 -1.40 -29.33 5.91
CA HIS A 98 -0.54 -30.44 6.35
C HIS A 98 -0.77 -30.92 7.79
N GLY A 99 -1.53 -30.17 8.60
CA GLY A 99 -1.77 -30.51 10.01
C GLY A 99 -3.20 -30.93 10.32
N ALA A 100 -4.13 -30.86 9.37
CA ALA A 100 -5.53 -31.18 9.61
C ALA A 100 -5.82 -32.67 9.36
N THR A 101 -6.61 -33.28 10.26
CA THR A 101 -6.97 -34.70 10.15
C THR A 101 -7.83 -34.91 8.91
N THR A 102 -7.46 -35.85 8.04
CA THR A 102 -8.23 -36.15 6.82
C THR A 102 -9.16 -37.35 7.04
N ILE A 103 -10.13 -37.54 6.13
CA ILE A 103 -10.96 -38.76 6.11
C ILE A 103 -10.07 -40.02 6.12
N HIS A 104 -9.03 -40.05 5.28
CA HIS A 104 -8.12 -41.19 5.18
C HIS A 104 -7.40 -41.49 6.49
N ASP A 105 -6.96 -40.45 7.20
CA ASP A 105 -6.25 -40.57 8.47
C ASP A 105 -7.15 -41.11 9.59
N THR A 106 -8.38 -40.59 9.69
CA THR A 106 -9.37 -41.11 10.66
C THR A 106 -9.72 -42.58 10.42
N VAL A 107 -9.87 -43.00 9.16
CA VAL A 107 -10.11 -44.39 8.79
C VAL A 107 -8.90 -45.27 9.11
N ALA A 108 -7.69 -44.80 8.78
CA ALA A 108 -6.45 -45.53 9.05
C ALA A 108 -6.23 -45.74 10.55
N MET A 109 -6.48 -44.73 11.39
CA MET A 109 -6.41 -44.86 12.85
C MET A 109 -7.43 -45.89 13.36
N SER A 110 -8.66 -45.86 12.85
CA SER A 110 -9.69 -46.82 13.22
C SER A 110 -9.33 -48.26 12.84
N GLN A 111 -8.80 -48.45 11.62
CA GLN A 111 -8.36 -49.75 11.12
C GLN A 111 -7.11 -50.26 11.85
N ALA A 112 -6.24 -49.37 12.31
CA ALA A 112 -5.12 -49.69 13.17
C ALA A 112 -5.52 -50.06 14.61
N GLY A 113 -6.82 -49.97 14.95
CA GLY A 113 -7.34 -50.28 16.28
C GLY A 113 -7.07 -49.20 17.32
N VAL A 114 -6.79 -47.95 16.89
CA VAL A 114 -6.67 -46.81 17.80
C VAL A 114 -8.03 -46.54 18.44
N GLY A 115 -8.07 -46.40 19.77
CA GLY A 115 -9.32 -46.17 20.49
C GLY A 115 -9.99 -44.84 20.13
N ASP A 116 -11.32 -44.85 20.07
CA ASP A 116 -12.17 -43.72 19.68
C ASP A 116 -11.82 -42.40 20.38
N GLU A 117 -11.52 -42.44 21.69
CA GLU A 117 -11.16 -41.26 22.48
C GLU A 117 -9.88 -40.57 21.95
N ILE A 118 -8.91 -41.36 21.49
CA ILE A 118 -7.65 -40.86 20.94
C ILE A 118 -7.89 -40.26 19.56
N ILE A 119 -8.72 -40.93 18.75
CA ILE A 119 -9.13 -40.41 17.43
C ILE A 119 -9.87 -39.08 17.59
N LEU A 120 -10.79 -38.99 18.55
CA LEU A 120 -11.54 -37.77 18.89
C LEU A 120 -10.61 -36.65 19.37
N ASN A 121 -9.69 -36.95 20.29
CA ASN A 121 -8.71 -35.97 20.76
C ASN A 121 -7.80 -35.50 19.63
N HIS A 122 -7.41 -36.39 18.73
CA HIS A 122 -6.60 -36.04 17.54
C HIS A 122 -7.36 -35.07 16.64
N VAL A 123 -8.61 -35.38 16.29
CA VAL A 123 -9.48 -34.49 15.48
C VAL A 123 -9.74 -33.16 16.19
N GLN A 124 -9.92 -33.16 17.51
CA GLN A 124 -10.15 -31.93 18.27
C GLN A 124 -8.91 -31.03 18.33
N THR A 125 -7.71 -31.63 18.40
CA THR A 125 -6.44 -30.90 18.49
C THR A 125 -5.95 -30.40 17.13
N HIS A 126 -6.12 -31.19 16.08
CA HIS A 126 -5.60 -30.92 14.74
C HIS A 126 -6.66 -30.35 13.78
N GLY A 127 -7.93 -30.41 14.17
CA GLY A 127 -9.05 -30.10 13.30
C GLY A 127 -9.27 -31.17 12.23
N PHE A 128 -10.31 -30.98 11.43
CA PHE A 128 -10.67 -31.87 10.33
C PHE A 128 -10.60 -31.13 8.99
N ALA A 129 -9.92 -31.73 8.00
CA ALA A 129 -9.73 -31.17 6.68
C ALA A 129 -10.98 -31.42 5.81
N GLY A 130 -12.01 -30.59 5.97
CA GLY A 130 -13.18 -30.56 5.08
C GLY A 130 -14.52 -30.62 5.80
N THR A 131 -15.58 -30.90 5.04
CA THR A 131 -16.93 -31.11 5.56
C THR A 131 -17.32 -32.58 5.39
N LEU A 132 -17.89 -33.18 6.44
CA LEU A 132 -18.33 -34.57 6.39
C LEU A 132 -19.70 -34.63 5.70
N THR A 133 -19.78 -35.18 4.50
CA THR A 133 -21.07 -35.37 3.80
C THR A 133 -21.76 -36.66 4.25
N ALA A 134 -23.05 -36.80 3.94
CA ALA A 134 -23.79 -38.04 4.23
C ALA A 134 -23.13 -39.28 3.59
N ASN A 135 -22.55 -39.14 2.40
CA ASN A 135 -21.85 -40.23 1.73
C ASN A 135 -20.57 -40.61 2.47
N ASP A 136 -19.79 -39.61 2.93
CA ASP A 136 -18.53 -39.84 3.66
C ASP A 136 -18.80 -40.54 5.00
N ILE A 137 -19.87 -40.15 5.71
CA ILE A 137 -20.30 -40.79 6.96
C ILE A 137 -20.60 -42.26 6.75
N ILE A 138 -21.34 -42.60 5.68
CA ILE A 138 -21.69 -43.99 5.36
C ILE A 138 -20.44 -44.79 5.01
N GLU A 139 -19.53 -44.20 4.23
CA GLU A 139 -18.28 -44.84 3.82
C GLU A 139 -17.36 -45.12 5.01
N MET A 140 -17.11 -44.12 5.85
CA MET A 140 -16.29 -44.27 7.05
C MET A 140 -16.88 -45.29 8.02
N LYS A 141 -18.21 -45.29 8.20
CA LYS A 141 -18.90 -46.29 9.03
C LYS A 141 -18.69 -47.72 8.50
N ARG A 142 -18.78 -47.91 7.18
CA ARG A 142 -18.50 -49.22 6.54
C ARG A 142 -17.03 -49.63 6.68
N GLN A 143 -16.12 -48.67 6.76
CA GLN A 143 -14.69 -48.89 6.94
C GLN A 143 -14.28 -49.09 8.41
N GLY A 144 -15.25 -49.17 9.33
CA GLY A 144 -15.04 -49.52 10.73
C GLY A 144 -14.87 -48.32 11.67
N VAL A 145 -15.12 -47.10 11.21
CA VAL A 145 -15.13 -45.92 12.08
C VAL A 145 -16.41 -45.89 12.92
N SER A 146 -16.26 -45.66 14.23
CA SER A 146 -17.38 -45.68 15.17
C SER A 146 -18.31 -44.46 15.04
N ASP A 147 -19.57 -44.63 15.47
CA ASP A 147 -20.56 -43.54 15.47
C ASP A 147 -20.14 -42.37 16.37
N GLN A 148 -19.38 -42.63 17.45
CA GLN A 148 -18.86 -41.59 18.34
C GLN A 148 -17.82 -40.71 17.63
N VAL A 149 -16.89 -41.33 16.91
CA VAL A 149 -15.89 -40.62 16.10
C VAL A 149 -16.56 -39.79 15.01
N LEU A 150 -17.55 -40.35 14.31
CA LEU A 150 -18.28 -39.65 13.24
C LEU A 150 -19.05 -38.43 13.76
N GLN A 151 -19.66 -38.52 14.93
CA GLN A 151 -20.31 -37.38 15.59
C GLN A 151 -19.30 -36.33 16.05
N GLY A 152 -18.17 -36.75 16.61
CA GLY A 152 -17.10 -35.83 17.02
C GLY A 152 -16.51 -35.06 15.85
N ILE A 153 -16.30 -35.72 14.70
CA ILE A 153 -15.85 -35.07 13.47
C ILE A 153 -16.90 -34.09 12.93
N GLN A 154 -18.19 -34.45 12.97
CA GLN A 154 -19.26 -33.51 12.57
C GLN A 154 -19.27 -32.25 13.46
N ASN A 155 -19.10 -32.42 14.77
CA ASN A 155 -19.00 -31.30 15.70
C ASN A 155 -17.74 -30.44 15.47
N ALA A 156 -16.61 -31.06 15.12
CA ALA A 156 -15.37 -30.37 14.76
C ALA A 156 -15.47 -29.64 13.41
N GLY A 157 -16.13 -30.25 12.42
CA GLY A 157 -16.37 -29.69 11.09
C GLY A 157 -17.18 -28.38 11.10
N LEU A 158 -18.06 -28.22 12.09
CA LEU A 158 -18.83 -26.98 12.30
C LEU A 158 -17.94 -25.81 12.75
N GLN A 159 -16.78 -26.06 13.37
CA GLN A 159 -15.84 -25.01 13.81
C GLN A 159 -14.91 -24.56 12.68
N SER A 160 -14.51 -25.46 11.78
CA SER A 160 -13.77 -25.15 10.54
C SER A 160 -14.58 -24.36 9.51
N ASN A 161 -15.90 -24.23 9.71
CA ASN A 161 -16.79 -23.41 8.90
C ASN A 161 -16.83 -21.93 9.31
N SER A 162 -15.95 -21.49 10.23
CA SER A 162 -15.59 -20.08 10.22
C SER A 162 -14.89 -19.83 8.89
N PRO A 163 -15.38 -18.93 8.00
CA PRO A 163 -14.58 -18.53 6.86
C PRO A 163 -13.25 -18.17 7.47
N ALA A 164 -12.18 -18.83 7.02
CA ALA A 164 -10.85 -18.39 7.37
C ALA A 164 -10.87 -16.93 6.96
N VAL A 165 -11.04 -16.03 7.94
CA VAL A 165 -10.61 -14.66 7.81
C VAL A 165 -9.16 -14.93 7.54
N VAL A 166 -8.80 -14.84 6.26
CA VAL A 166 -7.44 -14.66 5.84
C VAL A 166 -7.07 -13.44 6.62
N GLN A 167 -6.51 -13.65 7.82
CA GLN A 167 -5.79 -12.65 8.54
C GLN A 167 -4.65 -12.42 7.58
N VAL A 168 -4.87 -11.48 6.65
CA VAL A 168 -3.82 -10.80 5.94
C VAL A 168 -2.87 -10.46 7.07
N PRO A 169 -1.68 -11.10 7.14
CA PRO A 169 -0.77 -10.84 8.23
C PRO A 169 -0.65 -9.33 8.27
N VAL A 170 -1.09 -8.73 9.38
CA VAL A 170 -1.06 -7.27 9.56
C VAL A 170 0.33 -6.87 9.14
N ALA A 171 0.43 -6.14 8.03
CA ALA A 171 1.71 -5.70 7.51
C ALA A 171 2.45 -5.09 8.69
N PRO A 172 3.71 -5.48 8.96
CA PRO A 172 4.45 -4.94 10.08
C PRO A 172 4.33 -3.43 9.99
N ALA A 173 3.83 -2.81 11.06
CA ALA A 173 3.56 -1.37 11.11
C ALA A 173 4.76 -0.66 10.47
N PRO A 174 4.55 0.25 9.51
CA PRO A 174 5.65 0.91 8.84
C PRO A 174 6.56 1.45 9.93
N THR A 175 7.81 0.99 9.95
CA THR A 175 8.83 1.54 10.85
C THR A 175 8.69 3.04 10.71
N PRO A 176 8.37 3.79 11.78
CA PRO A 176 8.19 5.22 11.65
C PRO A 176 9.47 5.73 11.01
N VAL A 177 9.34 6.26 9.79
CA VAL A 177 10.44 6.94 9.13
C VAL A 177 10.75 8.08 10.08
N ILE A 178 11.82 7.92 10.87
CA ILE A 178 12.38 9.01 11.64
C ILE A 178 12.87 9.96 10.56
N VAL A 179 12.03 10.93 10.23
CA VAL A 179 12.45 12.08 9.46
C VAL A 179 13.45 12.77 10.38
N GLU A 180 14.73 12.44 10.18
CA GLU A 180 15.82 13.22 10.72
C GLU A 180 15.69 14.58 10.04
N GLU A 181 14.99 15.48 10.70
CA GLU A 181 14.77 16.86 10.31
C GLU A 181 16.15 17.51 10.22
N HIS A 182 16.79 17.36 9.06
CA HIS A 182 18.01 18.04 8.72
C HIS A 182 17.63 19.51 8.64
N TYR A 183 17.72 20.19 9.79
CA TYR A 183 17.75 21.63 9.85
C TYR A 183 18.91 22.08 8.97
N TYR A 184 18.59 22.41 7.72
CA TYR A 184 19.45 23.27 6.93
C TYR A 184 19.54 24.56 7.71
N ALA A 185 20.65 24.72 8.45
CA ALA A 185 21.03 26.00 8.99
C ALA A 185 20.91 26.99 7.84
N ARG A 186 19.93 27.89 7.97
CA ARG A 186 19.63 28.94 6.99
C ARG A 186 20.98 29.58 6.63
N PRO A 187 21.43 29.56 5.37
CA PRO A 187 22.71 30.14 5.01
C PRO A 187 22.63 31.63 5.38
N MET A 188 23.33 32.01 6.44
CA MET A 188 23.51 33.41 6.84
C MET A 188 24.20 34.09 5.67
N HIS A 189 23.44 34.84 4.89
CA HIS A 189 23.97 35.69 3.85
C HIS A 189 24.80 36.78 4.54
N TYR A 190 26.11 36.56 4.64
CA TYR A 190 27.04 37.63 4.99
C TYR A 190 26.98 38.65 3.86
N TRP A 191 26.28 39.74 4.12
CA TRP A 191 26.26 40.91 3.26
C TRP A 191 27.68 41.48 3.25
N HIS A 192 28.43 41.27 2.18
CA HIS A 192 29.66 42.03 1.94
C HIS A 192 29.27 43.48 1.65
N GLY A 193 29.19 44.28 2.72
CA GLY A 193 28.99 45.71 2.64
C GLY A 193 30.14 46.35 1.87
N ARG A 194 29.83 47.01 0.76
CA ARG A 194 30.76 47.87 0.04
C ARG A 194 31.33 48.92 1.01
N PRO A 195 32.64 49.25 0.96
CA PRO A 195 33.20 50.26 1.85
C PRO A 195 32.54 51.63 1.61
N HIS A 196 31.81 52.14 2.60
CA HIS A 196 31.29 53.50 2.57
C HIS A 196 32.44 54.50 2.81
N PRO A 197 32.59 55.56 2.00
CA PRO A 197 33.57 56.60 2.27
C PRO A 197 33.19 57.33 3.56
N ARG A 198 34.04 57.24 4.58
CA ARG A 198 33.86 58.03 5.80
C ARG A 198 34.30 59.47 5.52
N TYR A 199 33.33 60.37 5.40
CA TYR A 199 33.62 61.81 5.52
C TYR A 199 33.86 62.12 7.01
N ALA A 200 35.11 62.47 7.34
CA ALA A 200 35.46 62.95 8.67
C ALA A 200 34.78 64.30 8.92
N ARG A 201 33.90 64.38 9.92
CA ARG A 201 33.37 65.64 10.42
C ARG A 201 34.44 66.34 11.27
N PRO A 202 34.68 67.65 11.08
CA PRO A 202 35.62 68.39 11.93
C PRO A 202 35.05 68.55 13.35
N PRO A 203 35.90 68.53 14.40
CA PRO A 203 35.45 68.60 15.78
C PRO A 203 34.86 69.97 16.12
N ARG A 204 33.71 69.96 16.82
CA ARG A 204 33.06 71.17 17.34
C ARG A 204 33.73 71.62 18.64
N ARG A 205 34.05 72.90 18.73
CA ARG A 205 34.57 73.55 19.95
C ARG A 205 33.46 73.67 21.00
N PRO A 206 33.75 73.58 22.32
CA PRO A 206 32.74 73.68 23.35
C PRO A 206 32.34 75.15 23.56
N GLY A 207 31.04 75.45 23.43
CA GLY A 207 30.44 76.72 23.85
C GLY A 207 29.38 76.44 24.90
N VAL A 208 29.45 77.15 26.03
CA VAL A 208 28.52 76.99 27.16
C VAL A 208 27.30 77.87 26.90
N SER A 209 26.09 77.33 27.04
CA SER A 209 24.85 78.11 26.97
C SER A 209 24.08 78.03 28.29
N TRP A 210 23.61 79.18 28.78
CA TRP A 210 22.69 79.28 29.91
C TRP A 210 21.27 79.57 29.39
N GLY A 211 20.26 78.96 30.02
CA GLY A 211 18.85 79.21 29.74
C GLY A 211 18.10 79.55 31.02
N VAL A 212 17.18 80.52 30.95
CA VAL A 212 16.29 80.93 32.05
C VAL A 212 14.89 80.42 31.76
N SER A 213 14.28 79.77 32.74
CA SER A 213 12.92 79.22 32.64
C SER A 213 11.91 80.16 33.29
N PHE A 214 10.81 80.45 32.60
CA PHE A 214 9.61 81.02 33.22
C PHE A 214 8.44 80.04 33.03
N HIS A 215 7.57 80.04 34.03
CA HIS A 215 6.42 79.16 34.18
C HIS A 215 5.23 80.11 34.39
N ASN A 216 4.13 79.86 33.69
CA ASN A 216 2.83 80.42 34.01
C ASN A 216 1.77 79.39 33.67
#